data_AF-A0A2D5BS72-F1
#
_entry.id   AF-A0A2D5BS72-F1
#
_cell.length_a   1.000
_cell.length_b   1.000
_cell.length_c   1.000
_cell.angle_alpha   90.00
_cell.angle_beta   90.00
_cell.angle_gamma   90.00
#
_symmetry.space_group_name_H-M   'P 1'
#
loop_
_entity.id
_entity.type
_entity.pdbx_description
1 polymer ?
#
loop_
_entity_poly.entity_id
_entity_poly.type
_entity_poly.pdbx_seq_one_letter_code
_entity_poly.pdbx_strand_id
1 'polypeptide(L)' 'MNSKKFAMIIESMVKDKRIPYMDAVLEYCKDNDIDTASVGPLINKQLKEKIQAEAEKLNLVEKSSTAVLPI' A
#
# COMPACT_ATOMS: atom_id res chain seq x y z
N MET A 1 -8.07 4.28 -17.06
CA MET A 1 -7.96 3.03 -16.27
C MET A 1 -9.02 3.04 -15.18
N ASN A 2 -9.71 1.93 -14.91
CA ASN A 2 -10.83 1.88 -13.97
C ASN A 2 -10.35 1.47 -12.57
N SER A 3 -10.81 2.15 -11.50
CA SER A 3 -10.31 1.94 -10.12
C SER A 3 -10.47 0.51 -9.61
N LYS A 4 -11.44 -0.26 -10.13
CA LYS A 4 -11.62 -1.68 -9.82
C LYS A 4 -10.51 -2.57 -10.39
N LYS A 5 -10.08 -2.31 -11.62
CA LYS A 5 -9.00 -3.08 -12.27
C LYS A 5 -7.67 -2.83 -11.58
N PHE A 6 -7.43 -1.58 -11.18
CA PHE A 6 -6.24 -1.21 -10.42
C PHE A 6 -6.15 -1.99 -9.10
N ALA A 7 -7.24 -2.03 -8.32
CA ALA A 7 -7.28 -2.80 -7.08
C ALA A 7 -6.97 -4.30 -7.28
N MET A 8 -7.52 -4.93 -8.32
CA MET A 8 -7.24 -6.35 -8.63
C MET A 8 -5.77 -6.61 -8.98
N ILE A 9 -5.13 -5.70 -9.72
CA ILE A 9 -3.72 -5.86 -10.09
C ILE A 9 -2.84 -5.74 -8.85
N ILE A 10 -3.08 -4.73 -8.01
CA ILE A 10 -2.35 -4.56 -6.76
C ILE A 10 -2.52 -5.79 -5.86
N GLU A 11 -3.75 -6.30 -5.69
CA GLU A 11 -3.99 -7.53 -4.90
C GLU A 11 -3.25 -8.75 -5.44
N SER A 12 -3.14 -8.87 -6.77
CA SER A 12 -2.37 -9.96 -7.39
C SER A 12 -0.87 -9.78 -7.12
N MET A 13 -0.35 -8.57 -7.24
CA MET A 13 1.07 -8.28 -7.02
C MET A 13 1.48 -8.47 -5.56
N VAL A 14 0.63 -8.03 -4.61
CA VAL A 14 0.81 -8.27 -3.17
C VAL A 14 0.87 -9.76 -2.87
N LYS A 15 0.04 -10.59 -3.52
CA LYS A 15 0.06 -12.04 -3.32
C LYS A 15 1.28 -12.72 -3.95
N ASP A 16 1.65 -12.29 -5.14
CA ASP A 16 2.72 -12.90 -5.94
C ASP A 16 4.10 -12.58 -5.34
N LYS A 17 4.35 -11.30 -5.05
CA LYS A 17 5.63 -10.82 -4.49
C LYS A 17 5.67 -10.80 -2.97
N ARG A 18 4.53 -11.02 -2.28
CA ARG A 18 4.40 -10.88 -0.82
C ARG A 18 4.90 -9.54 -0.28
N ILE A 19 4.70 -8.48 -1.05
CA ILE A 19 5.05 -7.11 -0.69
C ILE A 19 3.82 -6.38 -0.16
N PRO A 20 3.97 -5.35 0.70
CA PRO A 20 2.85 -4.56 1.17
C PRO A 20 2.18 -3.82 0.00
N TYR A 21 0.91 -3.44 0.17
CA TYR A 21 0.15 -2.73 -0.87
C TYR A 21 0.84 -1.42 -1.31
N MET A 22 1.57 -0.75 -0.40
CA MET A 22 2.31 0.46 -0.72
C MET A 22 3.43 0.20 -1.74
N ASP A 23 4.23 -0.85 -1.54
CA ASP A 23 5.27 -1.28 -2.47
C ASP A 23 4.68 -1.78 -3.78
N ALA A 24 3.62 -2.58 -3.73
CA ALA A 24 2.94 -3.05 -4.94
C ALA A 24 2.41 -1.89 -5.80
N VAL A 25 1.91 -0.82 -5.17
CA VAL A 25 1.46 0.39 -5.88
C VAL A 25 2.64 1.11 -6.52
N LEU A 26 3.75 1.30 -5.81
CA LEU A 26 4.95 1.95 -6.33
C LEU A 26 5.56 1.18 -7.51
N GLU A 27 5.59 -0.15 -7.39
CA GLU A 27 6.15 -1.02 -8.41
C GLU A 27 5.26 -1.08 -9.65
N TYR A 28 3.93 -1.11 -9.46
CA TYR A 28 2.97 -0.96 -10.56
C TYR A 28 3.14 0.38 -11.27
N CYS A 29 3.30 1.46 -10.49
CA CYS A 29 3.57 2.81 -10.97
C CYS A 29 4.80 2.82 -11.88
N LYS A 30 5.89 2.19 -11.41
CA LYS A 30 7.18 2.14 -12.10
C LYS A 30 7.13 1.31 -13.38
N ASP A 31 6.41 0.19 -13.39
CA ASP A 31 6.30 -0.71 -14.54
C ASP A 31 5.40 -0.14 -15.64
N ASN A 32 4.35 0.60 -15.26
CA ASN A 32 3.36 1.16 -16.18
C ASN A 32 3.62 2.64 -16.52
N ASP A 33 4.73 3.22 -16.08
CA ASP A 33 5.07 4.64 -16.22
C ASP A 33 3.93 5.56 -15.75
N ILE A 34 3.28 5.18 -14.65
CA ILE A 34 2.21 5.96 -14.04
C ILE A 34 2.85 6.85 -12.98
N ASP A 35 2.42 8.10 -12.92
CA ASP A 35 2.88 9.02 -11.88
C ASP A 35 2.16 8.75 -10.54
N THR A 36 2.90 8.77 -9.43
CA THR A 36 2.34 8.51 -8.10
C THR A 36 1.33 9.58 -7.65
N ALA A 37 1.38 10.80 -8.20
CA ALA A 37 0.33 11.80 -7.99
C ALA A 37 -0.95 11.43 -8.77
N SER A 38 -0.81 10.71 -9.89
CA SER A 38 -1.93 10.22 -10.70
C SER A 38 -2.55 8.94 -10.15
N VAL A 39 -1.88 8.17 -9.28
CA VAL A 39 -2.50 7.01 -8.62
C VAL A 39 -3.47 7.40 -7.51
N GLY A 40 -3.33 8.58 -6.90
CA GLY A 40 -4.25 9.08 -5.87
C GLY A 40 -5.73 8.99 -6.24
N PRO A 41 -6.17 9.49 -7.42
CA PRO A 41 -7.55 9.33 -7.90
C PRO A 41 -7.89 7.91 -8.42
N LEU A 42 -6.89 7.08 -8.75
CA LEU A 42 -7.09 5.68 -9.16
C LEU A 42 -7.33 4.76 -7.95
N ILE A 43 -6.75 5.10 -6.80
CA ILE A 43 -6.96 4.41 -5.52
C ILE A 43 -8.36 4.79 -5.01
N ASN A 44 -9.32 3.88 -5.20
CA ASN A 44 -10.63 4.04 -4.61
C ASN A 44 -10.56 3.98 -3.07
N LYS A 45 -11.57 4.54 -2.38
CA LYS A 45 -11.66 4.55 -0.91
C LYS A 45 -11.36 3.19 -0.27
N GLN A 46 -11.89 2.12 -0.87
CA GLN A 46 -11.64 0.74 -0.42
C GLN A 46 -10.17 0.32 -0.47
N LEU A 47 -9.43 0.70 -1.52
CA LEU A 47 -8.02 0.33 -1.65
C LEU A 47 -7.15 1.13 -0.68
N LYS A 48 -7.50 2.40 -0.43
CA LYS A 48 -6.85 3.23 0.59
C LYS A 48 -7.02 2.63 1.99
N GLU A 49 -8.23 2.21 2.35
CA GLU A 49 -8.49 1.53 3.63
C GLU A 49 -7.72 0.21 3.74
N LYS A 50 -7.61 -0.58 2.66
CA LYS A 50 -6.79 -1.80 2.65
C LYS A 50 -5.30 -1.51 2.85
N ILE A 51 -4.75 -0.52 2.15
CA ILE A 51 -3.35 -0.09 2.30
C ILE A 51 -3.08 0.33 3.75
N GLN A 52 -3.97 1.15 4.32
CA GLN A 52 -3.82 1.63 5.68
C GLN A 52 -3.93 0.48 6.70
N ALA A 53 -4.95 -0.37 6.58
CA ALA A 53 -5.15 -1.51 7.47
C ALA A 53 -3.98 -2.49 7.42
N GLU A 54 -3.40 -2.72 6.24
CA GLU A 54 -2.22 -3.58 6.09
C GLU A 54 -0.95 -2.91 6.61
N ALA A 55 -0.76 -1.60 6.40
CA ALA A 55 0.36 -0.85 7.00
C ALA A 55 0.29 -0.83 8.53
N GLU A 56 -0.91 -0.68 9.10
CA GLU A 56 -1.17 -0.78 10.54
C GLU A 56 -0.90 -2.20 11.06
N LYS A 57 -1.30 -3.23 10.31
CA LYS A 57 -1.11 -4.64 10.68
C LYS A 57 0.33 -5.13 10.54
N LEU A 58 1.08 -4.60 9.56
CA LEU A 58 2.51 -4.87 9.35
C LEU A 58 3.41 -4.16 10.38
N ASN A 59 2.84 -3.42 11.36
CA ASN A 59 3.61 -2.69 12.38
C ASN A 59 4.63 -1.70 11.78
N LEU A 60 4.42 -1.26 10.52
CA LEU A 60 5.23 -0.24 9.85
C LEU A 60 4.90 1.17 10.34
N VAL A 61 3.71 1.35 10.92
CA VAL A 61 3.46 2.47 11.82
C VAL A 61 4.01 2.03 13.15
N GLU A 62 5.15 2.59 13.57
CA GLU A 62 5.59 2.47 14.94
C GLU A 62 4.41 2.90 15.83
N LYS A 63 3.67 1.95 16.39
CA LYS A 63 3.22 2.16 17.76
C LYS A 63 4.51 2.27 18.51
N SER A 64 4.94 3.52 18.72
CA SER A 64 6.09 3.93 19.49
C SER A 64 6.14 2.99 20.68
N SER A 65 6.92 1.92 20.53
CA SER A 65 6.95 0.84 21.49
C SER A 65 7.86 1.40 22.53
N THR A 66 7.25 2.17 23.43
CA THR A 66 7.57 2.38 24.82
C THR A 66 9.00 1.96 25.17
N ALA A 67 9.99 2.61 24.57
CA ALA A 67 11.35 2.62 25.07
C ALA A 67 11.39 3.73 26.12
N VAL A 68 10.61 3.56 27.19
CA VAL A 68 10.96 4.23 28.44
C VAL A 68 12.26 3.58 28.85
N LEU A 69 13.33 4.37 28.82
CA LEU A 69 14.61 4.01 29.42
C LEU A 69 14.31 3.54 30.86
N PRO A 70 14.65 2.29 31.23
CA PRO A 70 14.64 1.91 32.63
C PRO A 70 15.66 2.79 33.34
N ILE A 71 15.21 3.36 34.47
CA ILE A 71 15.90 4.18 35.50
C ILE A 71 17.42 4.35 35.42
#